data_AF-A0A5C8A7Q3-F1
#
_entry.id   AF-A0A5C8A7Q3-F1
#
_cell.length_a   1.000
_cell.length_b   1.000
_cell.length_c   1.000
_cell.angle_alpha   90.00
_cell.angle_beta   90.00
_cell.angle_gamma   90.00
#
_symmetry.space_group_name_H-M   'P 1'
#
loop_
_entity.id
_entity.type
_entity.pdbx_description
1 polymer ?
#
loop_
_entity_poly.entity_id
_entity_poly.type
_entity_poly.pdbx_seq_one_letter_code
_entity_poly.pdbx_strand_id
1 'polypeptide(L)'
;MNAVALDRVGPSIAQRLQVPVIASVVYLLLSALLIGFKTDQLVLVALFTGLYMASDTSRRWVLGFAIFMVYWVLFDWMKAFPNYTVNTVHIGDLYAAEQRLFGIAHQGAVLTPNEYLALHSTPLKDLLAGLFYLCWVPVPLAFAAYLYAKNKPYFLRFALCFLLVNLLGFAVYYLYPAAPPWYVAAHGTGFIADTPGNTAGLGRFDALTGLPIFHALYSKSSNVFAAVPSLHAAYLLVAAYWAHRAGLKKARALFAFIAVGIWWAAVYSGHHYILDVLLGIACAALGIMLFNALLRRPRFARWTERYRRAIEAPAQRALRLVHRGHITGHDRDNDTLHITKHHDHVTPHH
;
A
#
# COMPACT_ATOMS: atom_id res chain seq x y z
N MET A 1 6.73 -57.80 -6.88
CA MET A 1 6.00 -56.79 -6.08
C MET A 1 7.00 -55.84 -5.47
N ASN A 2 7.00 -54.57 -5.90
CA ASN A 2 7.10 -53.42 -5.00
C ASN A 2 6.79 -52.15 -5.80
N ALA A 3 5.60 -51.62 -5.54
CA ALA A 3 5.05 -50.41 -6.11
C ALA A 3 5.85 -49.20 -5.61
N VAL A 4 6.72 -48.65 -6.46
CA VAL A 4 7.42 -47.38 -6.20
C VAL A 4 7.22 -46.44 -7.40
N ALA A 5 5.98 -46.30 -7.87
CA ALA A 5 5.70 -45.46 -9.03
C ALA A 5 4.27 -44.90 -9.09
N LEU A 6 3.63 -44.59 -7.96
CA LEU A 6 2.36 -43.86 -7.96
C LEU A 6 2.29 -42.96 -6.74
N ASP A 7 2.79 -41.72 -6.88
CA ASP A 7 2.21 -40.51 -6.28
C ASP A 7 3.17 -39.33 -6.36
N ARG A 8 3.27 -38.72 -7.54
CA ARG A 8 3.42 -37.27 -7.70
C ARG A 8 2.69 -36.78 -8.95
N VAL A 9 1.47 -37.26 -9.18
CA VAL A 9 0.59 -36.58 -10.13
C VAL A 9 0.19 -35.27 -9.46
N GLY A 10 0.82 -34.17 -9.87
CA GLY A 10 0.43 -32.84 -9.41
C GLY A 10 -1.06 -32.60 -9.68
N PRO A 11 -1.69 -31.60 -9.03
CA PRO A 11 -3.13 -31.39 -9.17
C PRO A 11 -3.53 -31.28 -10.64
N SER A 12 -4.65 -31.92 -11.00
CA SER A 12 -5.17 -31.93 -12.37
C SER A 12 -5.47 -30.51 -12.85
N ILE A 13 -5.53 -30.28 -14.17
CA ILE A 13 -5.88 -28.96 -14.72
C ILE A 13 -7.23 -28.48 -14.17
N ALA A 14 -8.22 -29.39 -14.05
CA ALA A 14 -9.52 -29.10 -13.45
C ALA A 14 -9.39 -28.62 -11.98
N GLN A 15 -8.57 -29.28 -11.16
CA GLN A 15 -8.31 -28.85 -9.79
C GLN A 15 -7.58 -27.49 -9.72
N ARG A 16 -6.68 -27.23 -10.68
CA ARG A 16 -5.97 -25.94 -10.76
C ARG A 16 -6.89 -24.79 -11.19
N LEU A 17 -7.91 -25.07 -12.00
CA LEU A 17 -8.87 -24.06 -12.46
C LEU A 17 -9.89 -23.63 -11.39
N GLN A 18 -10.10 -24.43 -10.34
CA GLN A 18 -11.08 -24.11 -9.29
C GLN A 18 -10.85 -22.73 -8.67
N VAL A 19 -9.60 -22.43 -8.27
CA VAL A 19 -9.26 -21.14 -7.64
C VAL A 19 -9.53 -19.94 -8.55
N PRO A 20 -8.98 -19.86 -9.78
CA PRO A 20 -9.23 -18.71 -10.65
C PRO A 20 -10.68 -18.61 -11.11
N VAL A 21 -11.37 -19.73 -11.33
CA VAL A 21 -12.80 -19.70 -11.71
C VAL A 21 -13.64 -19.16 -10.55
N ILE A 22 -13.50 -19.70 -9.35
CA ILE A 22 -14.26 -19.24 -8.18
C ILE A 22 -13.96 -17.76 -7.89
N ALA A 23 -12.69 -17.37 -7.89
CA ALA A 23 -12.30 -15.98 -7.66
C ALA A 23 -12.89 -15.03 -8.72
N SER A 24 -12.85 -15.42 -9.99
CA SER A 24 -13.37 -14.61 -11.10
C SER A 24 -14.89 -14.51 -11.07
N VAL A 25 -15.59 -15.63 -10.81
CA VAL A 25 -17.06 -15.65 -10.70
C VAL A 25 -17.51 -14.79 -9.52
N VAL A 26 -16.91 -14.96 -8.34
CA VAL A 26 -17.24 -14.13 -7.17
C VAL A 26 -16.96 -12.65 -7.45
N TYR A 27 -15.81 -12.32 -8.05
CA TYR A 27 -15.48 -10.93 -8.37
C TYR A 27 -16.46 -10.31 -9.38
N LEU A 28 -16.78 -11.01 -10.47
CA LEU A 28 -17.67 -10.49 -11.51
C LEU A 28 -19.11 -10.40 -11.00
N LEU A 29 -19.60 -11.39 -10.25
CA LEU A 29 -20.94 -11.36 -9.66
C LEU A 29 -21.08 -10.20 -8.66
N LEU A 30 -20.14 -10.07 -7.72
CA LEU A 30 -20.18 -8.97 -6.75
C LEU A 30 -20.03 -7.62 -7.45
N SER A 31 -19.17 -7.50 -8.46
CA SER A 31 -19.05 -6.25 -9.21
C SER A 31 -20.32 -5.91 -9.99
N ALA A 32 -20.96 -6.90 -10.62
CA ALA A 32 -22.23 -6.71 -11.31
C ALA A 32 -23.34 -6.26 -10.36
N LEU A 33 -23.40 -6.85 -9.15
CA LEU A 33 -24.39 -6.51 -8.12
C LEU A 33 -24.14 -5.14 -7.48
N LEU A 34 -22.88 -4.75 -7.27
CA LEU A 34 -22.51 -3.56 -6.51
C LEU A 34 -22.33 -2.31 -7.37
N ILE A 35 -21.60 -2.41 -8.48
CA ILE A 35 -21.17 -1.25 -9.30
C ILE A 35 -21.55 -1.38 -10.77
N GLY A 36 -22.30 -2.43 -11.12
CA GLY A 36 -22.58 -2.82 -12.49
C GLY A 36 -21.41 -3.54 -13.17
N PHE A 37 -21.75 -4.37 -14.16
CA PHE A 37 -20.75 -5.07 -14.97
C PHE A 37 -20.03 -4.08 -15.90
N LYS A 38 -18.70 -4.17 -15.94
CA LYS A 38 -17.86 -3.35 -16.84
C LYS A 38 -16.89 -4.26 -17.58
N THR A 39 -16.70 -4.01 -18.88
CA THR A 39 -15.78 -4.78 -19.72
C THR A 39 -14.34 -4.77 -19.21
N ASP A 40 -13.91 -3.68 -18.58
CA ASP A 40 -12.57 -3.55 -17.98
C ASP A 40 -12.32 -4.61 -16.88
N GLN A 41 -13.37 -5.12 -16.22
CA GLN A 41 -13.26 -6.17 -15.20
C GLN A 41 -12.80 -7.50 -15.81
N LEU A 42 -13.14 -7.75 -17.09
CA LEU A 42 -12.69 -8.94 -17.81
C LEU A 42 -11.18 -8.95 -18.03
N VAL A 43 -10.56 -7.76 -18.15
CA VAL A 43 -9.10 -7.64 -18.28
C VAL A 43 -8.41 -8.13 -17.01
N LEU A 44 -8.92 -7.76 -15.83
CA LEU A 44 -8.37 -8.24 -14.56
C LEU A 44 -8.56 -9.75 -14.40
N VAL A 45 -9.74 -10.27 -14.76
CA VAL A 45 -10.03 -11.72 -14.73
C VAL A 45 -9.11 -12.50 -15.67
N ALA A 46 -8.94 -12.03 -16.91
CA ALA A 46 -8.07 -12.64 -17.90
C ALA A 46 -6.62 -12.60 -17.45
N LEU A 47 -6.15 -11.47 -16.92
CA LEU A 47 -4.80 -11.32 -16.40
C LEU A 47 -4.54 -12.26 -15.21
N PHE A 48 -5.46 -12.28 -14.23
CA PHE A 48 -5.34 -13.15 -13.07
C PHE A 48 -5.33 -14.63 -13.46
N THR A 49 -6.32 -15.05 -14.24
CA THR A 49 -6.48 -16.45 -14.67
C THR A 49 -5.32 -16.89 -15.56
N GLY A 50 -4.94 -16.06 -16.54
CA GLY A 50 -3.83 -16.31 -17.44
C GLY A 50 -2.50 -16.46 -16.69
N LEU A 51 -2.17 -15.52 -15.79
CA LEU A 51 -0.95 -15.62 -14.97
C LEU A 51 -0.99 -16.80 -14.00
N TYR A 52 -2.16 -17.10 -13.44
CA TYR A 52 -2.32 -18.22 -12.51
C TYR A 52 -2.08 -19.58 -13.20
N MET A 53 -2.46 -19.70 -14.47
CA MET A 53 -2.38 -20.93 -15.26
C MET A 53 -1.09 -21.08 -16.08
N ALA A 54 -0.46 -19.99 -16.51
CA ALA A 54 0.67 -20.04 -17.45
C ALA A 54 1.88 -20.86 -16.96
N SER A 55 2.30 -20.69 -15.70
CA SER A 55 3.43 -21.41 -15.12
C SER A 55 3.37 -21.39 -13.59
N ASP A 56 4.15 -22.24 -12.91
CA ASP A 56 4.27 -22.18 -11.46
C ASP A 56 4.92 -20.87 -10.98
N THR A 57 5.79 -20.27 -11.80
CA THR A 57 6.43 -18.98 -11.47
C THR A 57 5.45 -17.83 -11.56
N SER A 58 4.68 -17.74 -12.65
CA SER A 58 3.62 -16.73 -12.80
C SER A 58 2.51 -16.92 -11.77
N ARG A 59 2.17 -18.16 -11.40
CA ARG A 59 1.23 -18.47 -10.33
C ARG A 59 1.67 -17.91 -8.98
N ARG A 60 2.92 -18.16 -8.58
CA ARG A 60 3.47 -17.61 -7.33
C ARG A 60 3.47 -16.08 -7.35
N TRP A 61 3.79 -15.49 -8.51
CA TRP A 61 3.82 -14.04 -8.69
C TRP A 61 2.43 -13.44 -8.52
N VAL A 62 1.42 -13.96 -9.23
CA VAL A 62 0.04 -13.45 -9.13
C VAL A 62 -0.53 -13.66 -7.73
N LEU A 63 -0.21 -14.78 -7.07
CA LEU A 63 -0.60 -15.02 -5.67
C LEU A 63 0.07 -14.03 -4.70
N GLY A 64 1.31 -13.62 -4.95
CA GLY A 64 1.97 -12.60 -4.16
C GLY A 64 1.35 -11.21 -4.35
N PHE A 65 1.07 -10.85 -5.60
CA PHE A 65 0.51 -9.55 -5.97
C PHE A 65 -1.01 -9.45 -5.82
N ALA A 66 -1.70 -10.56 -5.55
CA ALA A 66 -3.13 -10.59 -5.26
C ALA A 66 -3.53 -9.61 -4.14
N ILE A 67 -2.64 -9.31 -3.19
CA ILE A 67 -2.86 -8.30 -2.15
C ILE A 67 -3.18 -6.92 -2.74
N PHE A 68 -2.46 -6.51 -3.80
CA PHE A 68 -2.70 -5.24 -4.49
C PHE A 68 -3.96 -5.30 -5.35
N MET A 69 -4.27 -6.46 -5.94
CA MET A 69 -5.54 -6.66 -6.67
C MET A 69 -6.73 -6.55 -5.72
N VAL A 70 -6.66 -7.17 -4.54
CA VAL A 70 -7.70 -7.05 -3.50
C VAL A 70 -7.88 -5.59 -3.09
N TYR A 71 -6.78 -4.87 -2.84
CA TYR A 71 -6.84 -3.41 -2.59
C TYR A 71 -7.59 -2.67 -3.71
N TRP A 72 -7.22 -2.91 -4.98
CA TRP A 72 -7.82 -2.24 -6.12
C TRP A 72 -9.31 -2.54 -6.26
N VAL A 73 -9.71 -3.81 -6.07
CA VAL A 73 -11.12 -4.23 -6.10
C VAL A 73 -11.91 -3.57 -4.98
N LEU A 74 -11.39 -3.57 -3.75
CA LEU A 74 -12.06 -2.92 -2.61
C LEU A 74 -12.23 -1.42 -2.84
N PHE A 75 -11.22 -0.76 -3.39
CA PHE A 75 -11.29 0.67 -3.72
C PHE A 75 -12.30 0.96 -4.83
N ASP A 76 -12.38 0.12 -5.86
CA ASP A 76 -13.36 0.29 -6.95
C ASP A 76 -14.79 0.06 -6.46
N TRP A 77 -15.00 -0.93 -5.57
CA TRP A 77 -16.30 -1.21 -4.95
C TRP A 77 -16.80 -0.11 -4.02
N MET A 78 -15.94 0.82 -3.57
CA MET A 78 -16.42 2.00 -2.84
C MET A 78 -17.39 2.86 -3.67
N LYS A 79 -17.38 2.76 -5.01
CA LYS A 79 -18.37 3.40 -5.88
C LYS A 79 -19.82 2.96 -5.59
N ALA A 80 -20.00 1.75 -5.07
CA ALA A 80 -21.33 1.23 -4.72
C ALA A 80 -21.89 1.87 -3.45
N PHE A 81 -21.01 2.36 -2.57
CA PHE A 81 -21.36 2.92 -1.28
C PHE A 81 -20.67 4.29 -1.14
N PRO A 82 -21.20 5.34 -1.80
CA PRO A 82 -20.61 6.66 -1.67
C PRO A 82 -20.62 7.08 -0.20
N ASN A 83 -19.46 7.50 0.33
CA ASN A 83 -19.29 7.74 1.76
C ASN A 83 -20.21 8.84 2.33
N TYR A 84 -20.62 9.80 1.49
CA TYR A 84 -21.58 10.84 1.84
C TYR A 84 -22.99 10.30 2.14
N THR A 85 -23.28 9.04 1.82
CA THR A 85 -24.53 8.36 2.21
C THR A 85 -24.48 7.79 3.63
N VAL A 86 -23.28 7.69 4.21
CA VAL A 86 -23.05 7.11 5.54
C VAL A 86 -22.91 8.20 6.61
N ASN A 87 -22.14 9.26 6.32
CA ASN A 87 -21.95 10.40 7.22
C ASN A 87 -21.95 11.72 6.44
N THR A 88 -22.18 12.83 7.15
CA THR A 88 -22.11 14.17 6.58
C THR A 88 -20.71 14.48 6.09
N VAL A 89 -20.59 15.12 4.92
CA VAL A 89 -19.31 15.53 4.37
C VAL A 89 -18.80 16.79 5.07
N HIS A 90 -17.56 16.72 5.56
CA HIS A 90 -16.82 17.85 6.09
C HIS A 90 -16.24 18.68 4.94
N ILE A 91 -16.69 19.92 4.83
CA ILE A 91 -16.35 20.84 3.73
C ILE A 91 -15.91 22.18 4.30
N GLY A 92 -16.87 22.99 4.76
CA GLY A 92 -16.60 24.33 5.28
C GLY A 92 -15.87 24.33 6.63
N ASP A 93 -16.16 23.35 7.48
CA ASP A 93 -15.48 23.18 8.77
C ASP A 93 -14.03 22.73 8.62
N LEU A 94 -13.75 21.80 7.69
CA LEU A 94 -12.38 21.39 7.36
C LEU A 94 -11.59 22.54 6.73
N TYR A 95 -12.20 23.27 5.77
CA TYR A 95 -11.61 24.47 5.18
C TYR A 95 -11.26 25.52 6.23
N ALA A 96 -12.19 25.84 7.13
CA ALA A 96 -11.97 26.80 8.21
C ALA A 96 -10.88 26.32 9.19
N ALA A 97 -10.80 25.02 9.47
CA ALA A 97 -9.75 24.45 10.30
C ALA A 97 -8.36 24.59 9.64
N GLU A 98 -8.26 24.33 8.32
CA GLU A 98 -7.03 24.55 7.56
C GLU A 98 -6.63 26.03 7.59
N GLN A 99 -7.56 26.95 7.31
CA GLN A 99 -7.28 28.40 7.37
C GLN A 99 -6.83 28.84 8.77
N ARG A 100 -7.45 28.31 9.82
CA ARG A 100 -7.10 28.67 11.20
C ARG A 100 -5.69 28.21 11.57
N LEU A 101 -5.29 27.01 11.16
CA LEU A 101 -4.03 26.39 11.58
C LEU A 101 -2.86 26.75 10.66
N PHE A 102 -3.11 26.86 9.35
CA PHE A 102 -2.10 27.03 8.31
C PHE A 102 -2.36 28.21 7.38
N GLY A 103 -3.33 29.07 7.73
CA GLY A 103 -3.69 30.22 6.91
C GLY A 103 -2.55 31.18 6.68
N ILE A 104 -2.50 31.73 5.48
CA ILE A 104 -1.50 32.70 5.03
C ILE A 104 -2.21 34.03 4.82
N ALA A 105 -1.78 35.06 5.55
CA ALA A 105 -2.27 36.42 5.33
C ALA A 105 -1.80 36.93 3.97
N HIS A 106 -2.75 37.28 3.10
CA HIS A 106 -2.49 37.79 1.77
C HIS A 106 -3.52 38.85 1.40
N GLN A 107 -3.06 40.09 1.15
CA GLN A 107 -3.90 41.23 0.72
C GLN A 107 -5.15 41.47 1.58
N GLY A 108 -5.03 41.34 2.90
CA GLY A 108 -6.14 41.57 3.85
C GLY A 108 -7.11 40.38 4.01
N ALA A 109 -6.90 39.27 3.29
CA ALA A 109 -7.58 38.01 3.50
C ALA A 109 -6.65 36.96 4.12
N VAL A 110 -7.21 35.89 4.68
CA VAL A 110 -6.48 34.70 5.12
C VAL A 110 -6.79 33.58 4.14
N LEU A 111 -5.79 33.13 3.39
CA LEU A 111 -5.92 32.06 2.41
C LEU A 111 -5.43 30.74 2.98
N THR A 112 -6.01 29.62 2.58
CA THR A 112 -5.41 28.31 2.78
C THR A 112 -4.08 28.20 2.01
N PRO A 113 -3.16 27.30 2.42
CA PRO A 113 -1.95 27.03 1.67
C PRO A 113 -2.20 26.69 0.20
N ASN A 114 -3.27 25.92 -0.08
CA ASN A 114 -3.65 25.55 -1.44
C ASN A 114 -4.02 26.77 -2.30
N GLU A 115 -4.85 27.68 -1.77
CA GLU A 115 -5.27 28.91 -2.46
C GLU A 115 -4.06 29.83 -2.71
N TYR A 116 -3.22 30.03 -1.69
CA TYR A 116 -2.01 30.83 -1.84
C TYR A 116 -1.08 30.25 -2.91
N LEU A 117 -0.87 28.92 -2.92
CA LEU A 117 -0.01 28.26 -3.91
C LEU A 117 -0.60 28.29 -5.32
N ALA A 118 -1.93 28.26 -5.46
CA ALA A 118 -2.60 28.41 -6.74
C ALA A 118 -2.33 29.80 -7.37
N LEU A 119 -2.29 30.86 -6.56
CA LEU A 119 -1.93 32.22 -7.02
C LEU A 119 -0.46 32.37 -7.43
N HIS A 120 0.41 31.47 -6.94
CA HIS A 120 1.87 31.53 -7.17
C HIS A 120 2.37 30.34 -7.99
N SER A 121 1.54 29.81 -8.88
CA SER A 121 1.92 28.71 -9.78
C SER A 121 2.95 29.15 -10.81
N THR A 122 3.88 28.25 -11.16
CA THR A 122 4.85 28.46 -12.24
C THR A 122 5.03 27.16 -13.02
N PRO A 123 5.42 27.21 -14.31
CA PRO A 123 5.58 26.00 -15.12
C PRO A 123 6.53 24.96 -14.50
N LEU A 124 7.61 25.42 -13.85
CA LEU A 124 8.53 24.53 -13.14
C LEU A 124 7.85 23.81 -11.96
N LYS A 125 7.04 24.53 -11.16
CA LYS A 125 6.30 23.93 -10.05
C LYS A 125 5.24 22.96 -10.57
N ASP A 126 4.55 23.30 -11.65
CA ASP A 126 3.56 22.42 -12.27
C ASP A 126 4.20 21.12 -12.79
N LEU A 127 5.36 21.21 -13.44
CA LEU A 127 6.14 20.05 -13.88
C LEU A 127 6.56 19.18 -12.69
N LEU A 128 7.15 19.78 -11.65
CA LEU A 128 7.60 19.06 -10.47
C LEU A 128 6.45 18.43 -9.70
N ALA A 129 5.32 19.14 -9.58
CA ALA A 129 4.14 18.64 -8.90
C ALA A 129 3.63 17.37 -9.59
N GLY A 130 3.50 17.37 -10.92
CA GLY A 130 3.09 16.17 -11.63
C GLY A 130 4.08 15.02 -11.51
N LEU A 131 5.39 15.27 -11.61
CA LEU A 131 6.42 14.23 -11.48
C LEU A 131 6.41 13.58 -10.08
N PHE A 132 6.37 14.38 -9.02
CA PHE A 132 6.30 13.84 -7.67
C PHE A 132 4.98 13.14 -7.41
N TYR A 133 3.86 13.76 -7.80
CA TYR A 133 2.55 13.18 -7.57
C TYR A 133 2.43 11.83 -8.30
N LEU A 134 2.92 11.68 -9.54
CA LEU A 134 2.88 10.39 -10.24
C LEU A 134 3.61 9.24 -9.53
N CYS A 135 4.49 9.52 -8.57
CA CYS A 135 5.27 8.49 -7.89
C CYS A 135 4.48 7.69 -6.84
N TRP A 136 3.29 8.12 -6.40
CA TRP A 136 2.58 7.48 -5.29
C TRP A 136 2.15 6.03 -5.56
N VAL A 137 1.82 5.65 -6.81
CA VAL A 137 1.53 4.23 -7.18
C VAL A 137 2.78 3.48 -7.68
N PRO A 138 3.48 3.97 -8.73
CA PRO A 138 4.47 3.16 -9.43
C PRO A 138 5.68 2.85 -8.56
N VAL A 139 6.10 3.77 -7.69
CA VAL A 139 7.29 3.58 -6.85
C VAL A 139 7.06 2.50 -5.78
N PRO A 140 5.97 2.52 -4.98
CA PRO A 140 5.63 1.42 -4.08
C PRO A 140 5.48 0.06 -4.78
N LEU A 141 4.86 0.02 -5.97
CA LEU A 141 4.73 -1.22 -6.73
C LEU A 141 6.07 -1.75 -7.26
N ALA A 142 6.93 -0.87 -7.77
CA ALA A 142 8.29 -1.22 -8.18
C ALA A 142 9.10 -1.73 -6.99
N PHE A 143 8.95 -1.11 -5.81
CA PHE A 143 9.57 -1.58 -4.58
C PHE A 143 9.02 -2.95 -4.16
N ALA A 144 7.72 -3.19 -4.29
CA ALA A 144 7.11 -4.50 -4.07
C ALA A 144 7.72 -5.56 -5.00
N ALA A 145 7.85 -5.27 -6.30
CA ALA A 145 8.45 -6.17 -7.28
C ALA A 145 9.92 -6.48 -6.96
N TYR A 146 10.68 -5.45 -6.58
CA TYR A 146 12.06 -5.61 -6.11
C TYR A 146 12.14 -6.54 -4.89
N LEU A 147 11.32 -6.29 -3.86
CA LEU A 147 11.29 -7.14 -2.67
C LEU A 147 10.80 -8.55 -3.00
N TYR A 148 9.85 -8.73 -3.90
CA TYR A 148 9.37 -10.06 -4.30
C TYR A 148 10.51 -10.90 -4.91
N ALA A 149 11.33 -10.26 -5.75
CA ALA A 149 12.48 -10.90 -6.36
C ALA A 149 13.60 -11.19 -5.34
N LYS A 150 13.92 -10.23 -4.47
CA LYS A 150 15.12 -10.29 -3.61
C LYS A 150 14.86 -10.78 -2.18
N ASN A 151 13.72 -10.44 -1.59
CA ASN A 151 13.40 -10.73 -0.19
C ASN A 151 11.89 -10.91 0.05
N LYS A 152 11.36 -12.09 -0.29
CA LYS A 152 9.94 -12.44 -0.14
C LYS A 152 9.35 -12.24 1.26
N PRO A 153 10.06 -12.51 2.38
CA PRO A 153 9.57 -12.13 3.71
C PRO A 153 9.26 -10.63 3.86
N TYR A 154 10.16 -9.75 3.41
CA TYR A 154 9.91 -8.30 3.49
C TYR A 154 8.88 -7.84 2.46
N PHE A 155 8.83 -8.44 1.27
CA PHE A 155 7.74 -8.22 0.31
C PHE A 155 6.37 -8.44 0.95
N LEU A 156 6.17 -9.61 1.56
CA LEU A 156 4.86 -9.97 2.09
C LEU A 156 4.47 -9.06 3.26
N ARG A 157 5.42 -8.72 4.13
CA ARG A 157 5.21 -7.78 5.22
C ARG A 157 4.87 -6.39 4.72
N PHE A 158 5.59 -5.89 3.70
CA PHE A 158 5.31 -4.63 3.06
C PHE A 158 3.91 -4.60 2.43
N ALA A 159 3.58 -5.59 1.59
CA ALA A 159 2.30 -5.65 0.88
C ALA A 159 1.11 -5.74 1.85
N LEU A 160 1.20 -6.59 2.89
CA LEU A 160 0.12 -6.71 3.89
C LEU A 160 0.00 -5.46 4.76
N CYS A 161 1.11 -4.83 5.14
CA CYS A 161 1.09 -3.56 5.87
C CYS A 161 0.50 -2.44 5.01
N PHE A 162 0.83 -2.41 3.72
CA PHE A 162 0.25 -1.49 2.74
C PHE A 162 -1.26 -1.68 2.65
N LEU A 163 -1.74 -2.92 2.50
CA LEU A 163 -3.16 -3.23 2.51
C LEU A 163 -3.83 -2.77 3.82
N LEU A 164 -3.22 -3.05 4.99
CA LEU A 164 -3.79 -2.63 6.28
C LEU A 164 -3.93 -1.10 6.37
N VAL A 165 -2.91 -0.33 5.97
CA VAL A 165 -2.97 1.14 5.96
C VAL A 165 -4.10 1.65 5.06
N ASN A 166 -4.29 1.01 3.90
CA ASN A 166 -5.41 1.33 3.02
C ASN A 166 -6.77 1.03 3.67
N LEU A 167 -6.92 -0.13 4.30
CA LEU A 167 -8.16 -0.48 5.00
C LEU A 167 -8.48 0.51 6.14
N LEU A 168 -7.46 0.97 6.87
CA LEU A 168 -7.63 2.01 7.90
C LEU A 168 -8.04 3.35 7.26
N GLY A 169 -7.41 3.75 6.17
CA GLY A 169 -7.80 4.96 5.44
C GLY A 169 -9.23 4.89 4.91
N PHE A 170 -9.62 3.75 4.34
CA PHE A 170 -10.99 3.52 3.87
C PHE A 170 -11.99 3.63 5.01
N ALA A 171 -11.70 3.04 6.18
CA ALA A 171 -12.56 3.19 7.34
C ALA A 171 -12.75 4.68 7.69
N VAL A 172 -11.68 5.48 7.69
CA VAL A 172 -11.79 6.93 7.95
C VAL A 172 -12.54 7.65 6.83
N TYR A 173 -12.43 7.26 5.56
CA TYR A 173 -13.23 7.85 4.48
C TYR A 173 -14.73 7.75 4.70
N TYR A 174 -15.21 6.73 5.44
CA TYR A 174 -16.62 6.61 5.82
C TYR A 174 -16.95 7.26 7.17
N LEU A 175 -16.00 7.27 8.12
CA LEU A 175 -16.21 7.91 9.43
C LEU A 175 -16.12 9.43 9.38
N TYR A 176 -15.31 9.96 8.47
CA TYR A 176 -15.08 11.38 8.25
C TYR A 176 -14.97 11.66 6.73
N PRO A 177 -16.09 11.58 5.98
CA PRO A 177 -16.11 12.00 4.58
C PRO A 177 -15.67 13.47 4.48
N ALA A 178 -14.73 13.79 3.60
CA ALA A 178 -14.11 15.12 3.55
C ALA A 178 -13.89 15.58 2.12
N ALA A 179 -14.28 16.82 1.83
CA ALA A 179 -14.05 17.43 0.52
C ALA A 179 -12.60 17.94 0.37
N PRO A 180 -11.98 17.76 -0.81
CA PRO A 180 -10.65 18.27 -1.09
C PRO A 180 -10.66 19.79 -1.37
N PRO A 181 -9.51 20.48 -1.33
CA PRO A 181 -9.42 21.92 -1.57
C PRO A 181 -9.98 22.37 -2.92
N TRP A 182 -9.76 21.61 -3.99
CA TRP A 182 -10.28 21.95 -5.31
C TRP A 182 -11.81 21.98 -5.35
N TYR A 183 -12.48 21.18 -4.51
CA TYR A 183 -13.93 21.15 -4.44
C TYR A 183 -14.43 22.50 -3.90
N VAL A 184 -13.82 22.99 -2.81
CA VAL A 184 -14.18 24.29 -2.22
C VAL A 184 -13.90 25.43 -3.19
N ALA A 185 -12.78 25.37 -3.91
CA ALA A 185 -12.46 26.38 -4.93
C ALA A 185 -13.47 26.41 -6.09
N ALA A 186 -14.04 25.26 -6.47
CA ALA A 186 -14.96 25.16 -7.61
C ALA A 186 -16.45 25.34 -7.23
N HIS A 187 -16.84 24.92 -6.01
CA HIS A 187 -18.24 24.77 -5.61
C HIS A 187 -18.57 25.50 -4.30
N GLY A 188 -17.60 26.13 -3.65
CA GLY A 188 -17.77 26.69 -2.31
C GLY A 188 -17.96 25.60 -1.26
N THR A 189 -18.65 25.92 -0.17
CA THR A 189 -18.84 25.01 0.96
C THR A 189 -20.13 24.18 0.89
N GLY A 190 -20.94 24.39 -0.16
CA GLY A 190 -22.18 23.63 -0.37
C GLY A 190 -21.90 22.20 -0.78
N PHE A 191 -22.70 21.25 -0.29
CA PHE A 191 -22.61 19.84 -0.68
C PHE A 191 -23.34 19.58 -2.01
N ILE A 192 -22.67 18.89 -2.93
CA ILE A 192 -23.18 18.46 -4.23
C ILE A 192 -22.90 16.96 -4.37
N ALA A 193 -23.95 16.16 -4.32
CA ALA A 193 -23.84 14.72 -4.54
C ALA A 193 -23.30 14.41 -5.95
N ASP A 194 -22.61 13.27 -6.09
CA ASP A 194 -22.10 12.76 -7.37
C ASP A 194 -21.20 13.73 -8.16
N THR A 195 -20.50 14.61 -7.44
CA THR A 195 -19.52 15.49 -8.06
C THR A 195 -18.45 14.65 -8.76
N PRO A 196 -18.17 14.88 -10.06
CA PRO A 196 -17.19 14.10 -10.80
C PRO A 196 -15.77 14.39 -10.33
N GLY A 197 -14.85 13.45 -10.59
CA GLY A 197 -13.44 13.64 -10.31
C GLY A 197 -12.85 14.84 -11.07
N ASN A 198 -11.95 15.58 -10.42
CA ASN A 198 -11.31 16.77 -10.96
C ASN A 198 -9.78 16.60 -10.92
N THR A 199 -9.07 17.06 -11.97
CA THR A 199 -7.60 17.03 -12.01
C THR A 199 -6.96 18.10 -11.14
N ALA A 200 -7.73 19.11 -10.72
CA ALA A 200 -7.32 20.28 -9.97
C ALA A 200 -6.10 20.95 -10.63
N GLY A 201 -5.15 21.44 -9.84
CA GLY A 201 -3.92 22.05 -10.35
C GLY A 201 -3.04 21.10 -11.18
N LEU A 202 -3.23 19.77 -11.09
CA LEU A 202 -2.47 18.80 -11.91
C LEU A 202 -2.85 18.86 -13.39
N GLY A 203 -3.99 19.45 -13.76
CA GLY A 203 -4.33 19.72 -15.16
C GLY A 203 -3.29 20.61 -15.87
N ARG A 204 -2.55 21.45 -15.12
CA ARG A 204 -1.45 22.25 -15.69
C ARG A 204 -0.26 21.38 -16.11
N PHE A 205 0.00 20.26 -15.43
CA PHE A 205 1.02 19.31 -15.87
C PHE A 205 0.64 18.64 -17.20
N ASP A 206 -0.61 18.22 -17.34
CA ASP A 206 -1.11 17.63 -18.59
C ASP A 206 -1.00 18.66 -19.73
N ALA A 207 -1.35 19.93 -19.48
CA ALA A 207 -1.22 21.00 -20.46
C ALA A 207 0.24 21.28 -20.86
N LEU A 208 1.18 21.25 -19.91
CA LEU A 208 2.61 21.47 -20.17
C LEU A 208 3.25 20.32 -20.95
N THR A 209 2.84 19.08 -20.69
CA THR A 209 3.42 17.89 -21.33
C THR A 209 2.70 17.48 -22.62
N GLY A 210 1.47 17.95 -22.82
CA GLY A 210 0.58 17.51 -23.90
C GLY A 210 0.04 16.09 -23.70
N LEU A 211 0.27 15.47 -22.55
CA LEU A 211 -0.15 14.10 -22.24
C LEU A 211 -1.31 14.14 -21.22
N PRO A 212 -2.48 13.51 -21.50
CA PRO A 212 -3.66 13.58 -20.63
C PRO A 212 -3.58 12.59 -19.45
N ILE A 213 -2.46 12.60 -18.72
CA ILE A 213 -2.16 11.61 -17.68
C ILE A 213 -3.09 11.77 -16.48
N PHE A 214 -3.17 12.97 -15.90
CA PHE A 214 -4.02 13.21 -14.75
C PHE A 214 -5.50 13.22 -15.12
N HIS A 215 -5.85 13.71 -16.31
CA HIS A 215 -7.21 13.59 -16.83
C HIS A 215 -7.67 12.12 -16.89
N ALA A 216 -6.84 11.22 -17.42
CA ALA A 216 -7.16 9.78 -17.46
C ALA A 216 -7.24 9.15 -16.05
N LEU A 217 -6.41 9.61 -15.11
CA LEU A 217 -6.39 9.10 -13.74
C LEU A 217 -7.64 9.52 -12.93
N TYR A 218 -8.02 10.80 -13.00
CA TYR A 218 -9.09 11.35 -12.15
C TYR A 218 -10.48 11.25 -12.77
N SER A 219 -10.62 11.14 -14.09
CA SER A 219 -11.91 10.83 -14.74
C SER A 219 -12.51 9.49 -14.29
N LYS A 220 -11.69 8.57 -13.76
CA LYS A 220 -12.10 7.26 -13.23
C LYS A 220 -12.16 7.20 -11.70
N SER A 221 -12.06 8.35 -11.01
CA SER A 221 -12.05 8.41 -9.54
C SER A 221 -13.26 7.72 -8.93
N SER A 222 -13.04 6.99 -7.83
CA SER A 222 -14.10 6.25 -7.13
C SER A 222 -14.84 7.08 -6.10
N ASN A 223 -14.18 8.07 -5.50
CA ASN A 223 -14.75 8.83 -4.39
C ASN A 223 -14.06 10.20 -4.27
N VAL A 224 -14.82 11.27 -4.51
CA VAL A 224 -14.35 12.65 -4.40
C VAL A 224 -14.20 13.08 -2.94
N PHE A 225 -15.09 12.64 -2.05
CA PHE A 225 -15.14 13.06 -0.65
C PHE A 225 -14.28 12.18 0.26
N ALA A 226 -13.20 11.63 -0.28
CA ALA A 226 -12.22 10.81 0.43
C ALA A 226 -10.88 11.55 0.57
N ALA A 227 -10.91 12.84 0.89
CA ALA A 227 -9.70 13.65 1.06
C ALA A 227 -8.93 13.25 2.33
N VAL A 228 -9.64 12.98 3.44
CA VAL A 228 -9.06 12.69 4.76
C VAL A 228 -9.18 11.19 5.09
N PRO A 229 -8.08 10.49 5.39
CA PRO A 229 -6.69 10.92 5.34
C PRO A 229 -6.11 10.81 3.92
N SER A 230 -5.05 11.57 3.64
CA SER A 230 -4.34 11.44 2.36
C SER A 230 -3.53 10.14 2.30
N LEU A 231 -4.06 9.13 1.60
CA LEU A 231 -3.33 7.87 1.38
C LEU A 231 -2.12 8.07 0.45
N HIS A 232 -2.16 9.06 -0.44
CA HIS A 232 -0.99 9.52 -1.22
C HIS A 232 0.21 9.83 -0.32
N ALA A 233 -0.04 10.52 0.81
CA ALA A 233 0.99 10.85 1.79
C ALA A 233 1.51 9.63 2.56
N ALA A 234 0.69 8.57 2.71
CA ALA A 234 1.00 7.40 3.51
C ALA A 234 1.92 6.39 2.80
N TYR A 235 1.77 6.20 1.49
CA TYR A 235 2.35 5.05 0.78
C TYR A 235 3.88 5.01 0.79
N LEU A 236 4.53 6.14 0.50
CA LEU A 236 5.98 6.20 0.49
C LEU A 236 6.58 6.14 1.90
N LEU A 237 5.82 6.50 2.95
CA LEU A 237 6.24 6.25 4.33
C LEU A 237 6.26 4.77 4.68
N VAL A 238 5.23 4.02 4.27
CA VAL A 238 5.21 2.55 4.43
C VAL A 238 6.37 1.91 3.67
N ALA A 239 6.63 2.37 2.43
CA ALA A 239 7.77 1.91 1.64
C ALA A 239 9.12 2.25 2.32
N ALA A 240 9.29 3.48 2.80
CA ALA A 240 10.49 3.92 3.51
C ALA A 240 10.74 3.11 4.79
N TYR A 241 9.69 2.82 5.56
CA TYR A 241 9.77 1.97 6.75
C TYR A 241 10.26 0.57 6.40
N TRP A 242 9.65 -0.10 5.41
CA TRP A 242 10.05 -1.45 5.04
C TRP A 242 11.41 -1.51 4.33
N ALA A 243 11.79 -0.47 3.59
CA ALA A 243 13.14 -0.31 3.06
C ALA A 243 14.17 -0.21 4.21
N HIS A 244 13.86 0.56 5.25
CA HIS A 244 14.70 0.64 6.45
C HIS A 244 14.83 -0.74 7.12
N ARG A 245 13.73 -1.45 7.35
CA ARG A 245 13.72 -2.80 7.94
C ARG A 245 14.50 -3.82 7.11
N ALA A 246 14.52 -3.64 5.78
CA ALA A 246 15.28 -4.48 4.86
C ALA A 246 16.77 -4.07 4.72
N GLY A 247 17.24 -3.04 5.43
CA GLY A 247 18.62 -2.55 5.35
C GLY A 247 18.93 -1.70 4.11
N LEU A 248 17.92 -1.30 3.35
CA LEU A 248 18.06 -0.59 2.07
C LEU A 248 18.13 0.93 2.29
N LYS A 249 19.27 1.41 2.81
CA LYS A 249 19.46 2.82 3.22
C LYS A 249 19.20 3.83 2.08
N LYS A 250 19.67 3.55 0.85
CA LYS A 250 19.48 4.40 -0.32
C LYS A 250 18.00 4.49 -0.72
N ALA A 251 17.31 3.34 -0.78
CA ALA A 251 15.88 3.30 -1.09
C ALA A 251 15.05 4.05 -0.03
N ARG A 252 15.37 3.89 1.26
CA ARG A 252 14.75 4.66 2.35
C ARG A 252 14.88 6.17 2.13
N ALA A 253 16.08 6.65 1.84
CA ALA A 253 16.32 8.08 1.62
C ALA A 253 15.56 8.60 0.39
N LEU A 254 15.59 7.85 -0.72
CA LEU A 254 14.83 8.16 -1.93
C LEU A 254 13.32 8.23 -1.67
N PHE A 255 12.76 7.24 -0.96
CA PHE A 255 11.33 7.22 -0.65
C PHE A 255 10.92 8.35 0.28
N ALA A 256 11.76 8.72 1.26
CA ALA A 256 11.50 9.89 2.10
C ALA A 256 11.51 11.19 1.30
N PHE A 257 12.47 11.36 0.39
CA PHE A 257 12.53 12.53 -0.52
C PHE A 257 11.29 12.61 -1.41
N ILE A 258 10.91 11.50 -2.05
CA ILE A 258 9.70 11.43 -2.89
C ILE A 258 8.44 11.69 -2.05
N ALA A 259 8.35 11.19 -0.82
CA ALA A 259 7.21 11.43 0.06
C ALA A 259 6.99 12.92 0.32
N VAL A 260 8.05 13.66 0.69
CA VAL A 260 7.98 15.11 0.89
C VAL A 260 7.55 15.83 -0.40
N GLY A 261 8.06 15.40 -1.54
CA GLY A 261 7.65 15.92 -2.84
C GLY A 261 6.16 15.66 -3.14
N ILE A 262 5.64 14.48 -2.82
CA ILE A 262 4.20 14.15 -2.95
C ILE A 262 3.35 15.03 -2.04
N TRP A 263 3.77 15.24 -0.78
CA TRP A 263 3.04 16.08 0.17
C TRP A 263 2.92 17.51 -0.32
N TRP A 264 4.05 18.08 -0.75
CA TRP A 264 4.05 19.41 -1.36
C TRP A 264 3.18 19.44 -2.62
N ALA A 265 3.32 18.47 -3.53
CA ALA A 265 2.55 18.42 -4.77
C ALA A 265 1.04 18.30 -4.51
N ALA A 266 0.63 17.54 -3.50
CA ALA A 266 -0.76 17.36 -3.12
C ALA A 266 -1.42 18.67 -2.65
N VAL A 267 -0.70 19.44 -1.84
CA VAL A 267 -1.16 20.76 -1.38
C VAL A 267 -1.09 21.77 -2.52
N TYR A 268 0.03 21.83 -3.23
CA TYR A 268 0.24 22.74 -4.35
C TYR A 268 -0.82 22.61 -5.46
N SER A 269 -1.23 21.37 -5.75
CA SER A 269 -2.24 21.10 -6.77
C SER A 269 -3.68 21.23 -6.29
N GLY A 270 -3.92 21.45 -4.99
CA GLY A 270 -5.28 21.54 -4.43
C GLY A 270 -5.99 20.20 -4.27
N HIS A 271 -5.25 19.08 -4.31
CA HIS A 271 -5.82 17.74 -4.07
C HIS A 271 -6.01 17.43 -2.58
N HIS A 272 -5.20 18.02 -1.72
CA HIS A 272 -5.25 17.78 -0.27
C HIS A 272 -4.90 19.03 0.52
N TYR A 273 -5.56 19.21 1.66
CA TYR A 273 -5.12 20.15 2.70
C TYR A 273 -3.88 19.62 3.42
N ILE A 274 -3.17 20.48 4.17
CA ILE A 274 -2.08 20.04 5.05
C ILE A 274 -2.61 19.09 6.12
N LEU A 275 -3.81 19.36 6.65
CA LEU A 275 -4.48 18.46 7.60
C LEU A 275 -4.64 17.03 7.05
N ASP A 276 -5.07 16.88 5.80
CA ASP A 276 -5.23 15.57 5.14
C ASP A 276 -3.90 14.82 5.08
N VAL A 277 -2.81 15.54 4.74
CA VAL A 277 -1.45 14.99 4.67
C VAL A 277 -0.98 14.54 6.04
N LEU A 278 -1.15 15.36 7.08
CA LEU A 278 -0.75 15.02 8.46
C LEU A 278 -1.53 13.79 8.97
N LEU A 279 -2.83 13.72 8.68
CA LEU A 279 -3.66 12.55 9.03
C LEU A 279 -3.27 11.32 8.20
N GLY A 280 -2.82 11.48 6.96
CA GLY A 280 -2.19 10.43 6.15
C GLY A 280 -0.90 9.88 6.78
N ILE A 281 -0.03 10.76 7.26
CA ILE A 281 1.20 10.39 7.99
C ILE A 281 0.84 9.63 9.27
N ALA A 282 -0.12 10.13 10.05
CA ALA A 282 -0.59 9.48 11.26
C ALA A 282 -1.20 8.09 10.97
N CYS A 283 -2.00 7.97 9.91
CA CYS A 283 -2.57 6.70 9.44
C CYS A 283 -1.48 5.69 9.05
N ALA A 284 -0.43 6.13 8.35
CA ALA A 284 0.72 5.29 8.03
C ALA A 284 1.43 4.79 9.29
N ALA A 285 1.72 5.70 10.23
CA ALA A 285 2.38 5.35 11.49
C ALA A 285 1.54 4.35 12.31
N LEU A 286 0.25 4.61 12.48
CA LEU A 286 -0.68 3.72 13.17
C LEU A 286 -0.74 2.35 12.49
N GLY A 287 -0.91 2.31 11.17
CA GLY A 287 -0.96 1.04 10.44
C GLY A 287 0.33 0.23 10.55
N ILE A 288 1.50 0.88 10.51
CA ILE A 288 2.79 0.23 10.76
C ILE A 288 2.88 -0.32 12.19
N MET A 289 2.45 0.46 13.19
CA MET A 289 2.45 0.04 14.59
C MET A 289 1.54 -1.18 14.80
N LEU A 290 0.29 -1.10 14.34
CA LEU A 290 -0.68 -2.19 14.42
C LEU A 290 -0.19 -3.44 13.69
N PHE A 291 0.36 -3.28 12.48
CA PHE A 291 0.89 -4.41 11.73
C PHE A 291 2.04 -5.12 12.45
N ASN A 292 2.98 -4.37 13.04
CA ASN A 292 4.05 -4.96 13.84
C ASN A 292 3.52 -5.63 15.11
N ALA A 293 2.49 -5.07 15.75
CA ALA A 293 1.82 -5.72 16.87
C ALA A 293 1.15 -7.03 16.45
N LEU A 294 0.50 -7.07 15.28
CA LEU A 294 -0.06 -8.28 14.70
C LEU A 294 1.01 -9.33 14.40
N LEU A 295 2.16 -8.94 13.85
CA LEU A 295 3.28 -9.86 13.59
C LEU A 295 3.84 -10.54 14.85
N ARG A 296 3.69 -9.91 16.03
CA ARG A 296 4.06 -10.53 17.32
C ARG A 296 3.06 -11.59 17.77
N ARG A 297 1.85 -11.63 17.21
CA ARG A 297 0.84 -12.65 17.56
C ARG A 297 1.15 -13.97 16.85
N PRO A 298 1.30 -15.10 17.57
CA PRO A 298 1.73 -16.37 16.98
C PRO A 298 0.82 -16.89 15.86
N ARG A 299 -0.49 -16.69 15.97
CA ARG A 299 -1.46 -17.10 14.93
C ARG A 299 -1.22 -16.36 13.61
N PHE A 300 -1.05 -15.04 13.68
CA PHE A 300 -0.81 -14.21 12.50
C PHE A 300 0.58 -14.44 11.90
N ALA A 301 1.61 -14.60 12.74
CA ALA A 301 2.96 -14.98 12.29
C ALA A 301 2.95 -16.32 11.54
N ARG A 302 2.22 -17.33 12.05
CA ARG A 302 2.07 -18.62 11.35
C ARG A 302 1.30 -18.49 10.03
N TRP A 303 0.27 -17.64 9.99
CA TRP A 303 -0.50 -17.39 8.76
C TRP A 303 0.36 -16.71 7.69
N THR A 304 1.08 -15.64 8.03
CA THR A 304 2.00 -14.96 7.09
C THR A 304 3.09 -15.92 6.58
N GLU A 305 3.60 -16.81 7.43
CA GLU A 305 4.56 -17.84 7.03
C GLU A 305 3.96 -18.91 6.10
N ARG A 306 2.69 -19.28 6.28
CA ARG A 306 1.97 -20.15 5.32
C ARG A 306 1.81 -19.46 3.98
N TYR A 307 1.42 -18.18 3.96
CA TYR A 307 1.27 -17.43 2.72
C TYR A 307 2.63 -17.27 2.01
N ARG A 308 3.69 -16.94 2.74
CA ARG A 308 5.06 -16.91 2.20
C ARG A 308 5.45 -18.21 1.50
N ARG A 309 5.14 -19.36 2.10
CA ARG A 309 5.41 -20.67 1.50
C ARG A 309 4.65 -20.92 0.19
N ALA A 310 3.46 -20.35 0.02
CA ALA A 310 2.69 -20.46 -1.21
C ALA A 310 3.29 -19.65 -2.38
N ILE A 311 4.06 -18.61 -2.09
CA ILE A 311 4.68 -17.72 -3.09
C ILE A 311 6.19 -17.98 -3.29
N GLU A 312 6.76 -18.92 -2.52
CA GLU A 312 8.17 -19.33 -2.64
C GLU A 312 8.36 -20.58 -3.49
N ALA A 313 9.46 -20.61 -4.24
CA ALA A 313 9.86 -21.83 -4.96
C ALA A 313 10.37 -22.89 -3.96
N PRO A 314 10.08 -24.20 -4.19
CA PRO A 314 10.53 -25.28 -3.30
C PRO A 314 12.04 -25.29 -3.04
N ALA A 315 12.86 -25.00 -4.07
CA ALA A 315 14.31 -24.91 -3.94
C ALA A 315 14.76 -23.78 -2.99
N GLN A 316 14.12 -22.60 -3.08
CA GLN A 316 14.40 -21.47 -2.18
C GLN A 316 13.98 -21.78 -0.73
N ARG A 317 12.94 -22.59 -0.54
CA ARG A 317 12.50 -23.06 0.76
C ARG A 317 13.51 -24.03 1.39
N ALA A 318 14.05 -24.97 0.61
CA ALA A 318 15.04 -25.94 1.09
C ALA A 318 16.33 -25.26 1.57
N LEU A 319 16.89 -24.34 0.76
CA LEU A 319 18.12 -23.59 1.12
C LEU A 319 17.98 -22.81 2.43
N ARG A 320 16.82 -22.21 2.70
CA ARG A 320 16.57 -21.50 3.97
C ARG A 320 16.48 -22.43 5.17
N LEU A 321 15.90 -23.61 5.02
CA LEU A 321 15.81 -24.59 6.12
C LEU A 321 17.20 -25.10 6.48
N VAL A 322 18.06 -25.32 5.49
CA VAL A 322 19.47 -25.68 5.71
C VAL A 322 20.19 -24.56 6.45
N HIS A 323 20.06 -23.30 6.01
CA HIS A 323 20.70 -22.17 6.68
C HIS A 323 20.19 -21.95 8.12
N ARG A 324 18.89 -22.14 8.36
CA ARG A 324 18.30 -22.02 9.70
C ARG A 324 18.69 -23.18 10.61
N GLY A 325 18.83 -24.39 10.07
CA GLY A 325 19.32 -25.57 10.79
C GLY A 325 20.78 -25.44 11.19
N HIS A 326 21.62 -24.85 10.34
CA HIS A 326 23.03 -24.57 10.66
C HIS A 326 23.19 -23.56 11.79
N ILE A 327 22.37 -22.50 11.81
CA ILE A 327 22.40 -21.48 12.88
C ILE A 327 21.93 -22.07 14.22
N THR A 328 20.94 -22.97 14.22
CA THR A 328 20.47 -23.63 15.46
C THR A 328 21.31 -24.83 15.90
N GLY A 329 22.18 -25.36 15.03
CA GLY A 329 23.09 -26.46 15.33
C GLY A 329 24.40 -26.00 15.98
N HIS A 330 24.91 -24.83 15.57
CA HIS A 330 26.16 -24.29 16.13
C HIS A 330 25.99 -23.77 17.57
N ASP A 331 24.77 -23.40 17.97
CA ASP A 331 24.44 -22.93 19.32
C ASP A 331 24.22 -24.08 20.34
N ARG A 332 24.28 -25.35 19.91
CA ARG A 332 24.11 -26.50 20.82
C ARG A 332 25.41 -27.19 21.21
N ASP A 333 26.49 -26.99 20.46
CA ASP A 333 27.75 -27.70 20.69
C ASP A 333 28.74 -26.93 21.58
N ASN A 334 28.40 -25.72 22.05
CA ASN A 334 29.30 -24.89 22.86
C ASN A 334 28.96 -24.85 24.37
N ASP A 335 27.95 -25.60 24.82
CA ASP A 335 27.50 -25.62 26.23
C ASP A 335 27.95 -26.87 27.03
N THR A 336 28.86 -27.67 26.49
CA THR A 336 29.42 -28.85 27.19
C THR A 336 30.93 -28.80 27.29
N LEU A 337 31.43 -27.90 28.14
CA LEU A 337 32.77 -28.01 28.76
C LEU A 337 32.82 -27.20 30.06
N HIS A 338 31.95 -27.55 31.01
CA HIS A 338 32.12 -27.15 32.41
C HIS A 338 32.87 -28.23 33.19
N ILE A 339 34.13 -27.88 33.44
CA ILE A 339 35.15 -28.44 34.32
C ILE A 339 34.57 -29.02 35.63
N THR A 340 34.80 -30.31 35.86
CA THR A 340 34.67 -30.95 37.17
C THR A 340 35.89 -30.56 38.04
N LYS A 341 35.67 -29.76 39.08
CA LYS A 341 36.63 -29.52 40.16
C LYS A 341 36.70 -30.77 41.05
N HIS A 342 37.86 -31.42 41.11
CA HIS A 342 38.21 -32.29 42.23
C HIS A 342 39.07 -31.49 43.21
N HIS A 343 38.58 -31.35 44.44
CA HIS A 343 39.40 -31.01 45.59
C HIS A 343 40.34 -32.18 45.90
N ASP A 344 41.60 -31.88 46.17
CA ASP A 344 42.36 -32.52 47.25
C ASP A 344 43.43 -31.56 47.78
N HIS A 345 43.37 -31.35 49.09
CA HIS A 345 44.42 -30.75 49.91
C HIS A 345 45.63 -31.68 49.95
N VAL A 346 46.86 -31.14 49.94
CA VAL A 346 47.99 -31.48 50.84
C VAL A 346 49.15 -30.52 50.53
N THR A 347 49.46 -29.61 51.46
CA THR A 347 50.82 -29.07 51.72
C THR A 347 51.59 -30.07 52.61
N PRO A 348 52.90 -29.96 52.91
CA PRO A 348 53.89 -28.90 52.60
C PRO A 348 55.30 -29.45 52.19
N HIS A 349 56.23 -28.57 51.79
CA HIS A 349 57.53 -28.32 52.47
C HIS A 349 58.60 -27.71 51.56
N HIS A 350 59.23 -26.66 52.11
CA HIS A 350 60.52 -26.00 51.84
C HIS A 350 60.69 -25.13 50.61
#